data_AF-A0A850LYR1-F1
#
_entry.id   AF-A0A850LYR1-F1
#
_cell.length_a   1.000
_cell.length_b   1.000
_cell.length_c   1.000
_cell.angle_alpha   90.00
_cell.angle_beta   90.00
_cell.angle_gamma   90.00
#
_symmetry.space_group_name_H-M   'P 1'
#
loop_
_entity.id
_entity.type
_entity.pdbx_description
1 polymer ?
#
loop_
_entity_poly.entity_id
_entity_poly.type
_entity_poly.pdbx_seq_one_letter_code
_entity_poly.pdbx_strand_id
1 'polypeptide(L)'
;MKKLVMLIIDALGYARISKKYSPFLFHLAKNGIFARIEPLLAFRGIEPTIFSGLYPDQHNIWLDYYYDPSNSPFRWTNNPFLLFLNYFIKHIPHLFLKKIISAPICYTTKIINKFTQFPRSTIIPWDLLKNFNIPMVKSIEEQNSLGKILTIFDILRNNKLKSLYINFPFVHNDKDTMNQFRNKI
;
A
#
# COMPACT_ATOMS: atom_id res chain seq x y z
N MET A 1 8.61 -22.36 -20.71
CA MET A 1 7.96 -21.09 -20.33
C MET A 1 8.81 -20.41 -19.27
N LYS A 2 9.25 -19.16 -19.46
CA LYS A 2 10.07 -18.44 -18.46
C LYS A 2 9.14 -17.83 -17.40
N LYS A 3 9.44 -18.04 -16.12
CA LYS A 3 8.74 -17.36 -15.01
C LYS A 3 9.45 -16.04 -14.72
N LEU A 4 8.69 -14.96 -14.56
CA LEU A 4 9.20 -13.67 -14.13
C LEU A 4 8.93 -13.49 -12.64
N VAL A 5 9.93 -13.06 -11.88
CA VAL A 5 9.79 -12.68 -10.47
C VAL A 5 10.25 -11.24 -10.34
N MET A 6 9.39 -10.39 -9.80
CA MET A 6 9.73 -9.01 -9.44
C MET A 6 9.74 -8.90 -7.93
N LEU A 7 10.85 -8.42 -7.37
CA LEU A 7 11.02 -8.18 -5.94
C LEU A 7 11.15 -6.68 -5.71
N ILE A 8 10.25 -6.11 -4.92
CA ILE A 8 10.33 -4.72 -4.45
C ILE A 8 10.77 -4.79 -2.99
N ILE A 9 12.01 -4.39 -2.71
CA ILE A 9 12.58 -4.44 -1.37
C ILE A 9 12.54 -3.02 -0.79
N ASP A 10 11.66 -2.82 0.19
CA ASP A 10 11.48 -1.53 0.84
C ASP A 10 12.78 -1.09 1.54
N ALA A 11 13.09 0.21 1.43
CA ALA A 11 14.25 0.87 2.02
C ALA A 11 15.63 0.22 1.71
N LEU A 12 15.77 -0.53 0.61
CA LEU A 12 17.06 -1.07 0.19
C LEU A 12 17.91 -0.01 -0.54
N GLY A 13 18.71 0.74 0.23
CA GLY A 13 19.64 1.72 -0.32
C GLY A 13 20.78 1.09 -1.13
N TYR A 14 21.22 1.78 -2.20
CA TYR A 14 22.27 1.32 -3.11
C TYR A 14 23.56 0.84 -2.41
N ALA A 15 24.02 1.57 -1.39
CA ALA A 15 25.24 1.23 -0.64
C ALA A 15 25.15 -0.11 0.12
N ARG A 16 23.93 -0.63 0.34
CA ARG A 16 23.73 -1.95 0.96
C ARG A 16 23.94 -3.09 -0.02
N ILE A 17 23.92 -2.84 -1.33
CA ILE A 17 24.25 -3.82 -2.36
C ILE A 17 25.77 -3.96 -2.45
N SER A 18 26.36 -4.75 -1.55
CA SER A 18 27.80 -4.94 -1.47
C SER A 18 28.17 -6.37 -1.08
N LYS A 19 29.43 -6.76 -1.34
CA LYS A 19 29.96 -8.08 -0.94
C LYS A 19 29.85 -8.32 0.57
N LYS A 20 29.91 -7.25 1.39
CA LYS A 20 29.86 -7.33 2.85
C LYS A 20 28.44 -7.51 3.38
N TYR A 21 27.48 -6.72 2.88
CA TYR A 21 26.13 -6.64 3.46
C TYR A 21 25.12 -7.54 2.74
N SER A 22 25.29 -7.76 1.44
CA SER A 22 24.37 -8.55 0.63
C SER A 22 25.11 -9.34 -0.45
N PRO A 23 25.97 -10.31 -0.08
CA PRO A 23 26.84 -11.01 -1.03
C PRO A 23 26.07 -11.63 -2.20
N PHE A 24 24.90 -12.24 -1.93
CA PHE A 24 24.05 -12.81 -2.98
C PHE A 24 23.59 -11.75 -4.01
N LEU A 25 22.99 -10.63 -3.56
CA LEU A 25 22.53 -9.56 -4.45
C LEU A 25 23.70 -8.90 -5.20
N PHE A 26 24.87 -8.77 -4.55
CA PHE A 26 26.07 -8.24 -5.18
C PHE A 26 26.56 -9.12 -6.33
N HIS A 27 26.59 -10.45 -6.15
CA HIS A 27 26.95 -11.38 -7.20
C HIS A 27 25.90 -11.44 -8.31
N LEU A 28 24.61 -11.40 -7.96
CA LEU A 28 23.51 -11.32 -8.92
C LEU A 28 23.63 -10.07 -9.80
N ALA A 29 23.89 -8.92 -9.19
CA ALA A 29 24.10 -7.65 -9.89
C ALA A 29 25.29 -7.68 -10.85
N LYS A 30 26.41 -8.31 -10.45
CA LYS A 30 27.60 -8.46 -11.32
C LYS A 30 27.37 -9.33 -12.55
N ASN A 31 26.51 -10.33 -12.43
CA ASN A 31 26.24 -11.30 -13.50
C ASN A 31 25.03 -10.91 -14.38
N GLY A 32 24.46 -9.73 -14.16
CA GLY A 32 23.28 -9.24 -14.87
C GLY A 32 23.34 -7.74 -15.18
N ILE A 33 22.18 -7.13 -15.35
CA ILE A 33 22.06 -5.68 -15.53
C ILE A 33 21.85 -5.05 -14.16
N PHE A 34 22.72 -4.10 -13.82
CA PHE A 34 22.64 -3.36 -12.58
C PHE A 34 22.76 -1.86 -12.84
N ALA A 35 21.79 -1.10 -12.35
CA ALA A 35 21.74 0.35 -12.51
C ALA A 35 21.19 0.99 -11.24
N ARG A 36 21.63 2.23 -10.97
CA ARG A 36 21.06 3.06 -9.91
C ARG A 36 19.82 3.75 -10.46
N ILE A 37 18.73 3.65 -9.72
CA ILE A 37 17.50 4.41 -9.99
C ILE A 37 17.51 5.71 -9.19
N GLU A 38 16.97 6.77 -9.78
CA GLU A 38 16.70 8.01 -9.05
C GLU A 38 15.48 7.80 -8.15
N PRO A 39 15.60 8.02 -6.83
CA PRO A 39 14.47 7.86 -5.93
C PRO A 39 13.44 8.94 -6.20
N LEU A 40 12.20 8.52 -6.45
CA LEU A 40 11.07 9.43 -6.53
C LEU A 40 10.69 9.89 -5.12
N LEU A 41 10.57 11.21 -4.91
CA LEU A 41 9.91 11.74 -3.74
C LEU A 41 8.40 11.48 -3.88
N ALA A 42 7.94 10.33 -3.42
CA ALA A 42 6.51 10.01 -3.37
C ALA A 42 6.28 9.10 -2.17
N PHE A 43 5.31 9.40 -1.31
CA PHE A 43 5.05 8.58 -0.13
C PHE A 43 4.28 7.32 -0.55
N ARG A 44 2.96 7.45 -0.64
CA ARG A 44 2.10 6.40 -1.16
C ARG A 44 2.26 6.23 -2.67
N GLY A 45 2.67 7.28 -3.37
CA GLY A 45 2.78 7.31 -4.83
C GLY A 45 3.81 6.36 -5.43
N ILE A 46 4.81 5.87 -4.67
CA ILE A 46 5.83 4.94 -5.22
C ILE A 46 5.20 3.67 -5.78
N GLU A 47 4.25 3.05 -5.05
CA GLU A 47 3.61 1.81 -5.48
C GLU A 47 2.86 1.96 -6.82
N PRO A 48 1.89 2.90 -6.97
CA PRO A 48 1.23 3.11 -8.25
C PRO A 48 2.20 3.54 -9.35
N THR A 49 3.27 4.28 -9.06
CA THR A 49 4.30 4.60 -10.06
C THR A 49 5.00 3.34 -10.58
N ILE A 50 5.43 2.44 -9.70
CA ILE A 50 6.08 1.18 -10.11
C ILE A 50 5.14 0.35 -10.98
N PHE A 51 3.87 0.24 -10.61
CA PHE A 51 2.94 -0.66 -11.28
C PHE A 51 2.23 -0.07 -12.49
N SER A 52 2.19 1.26 -12.67
CA SER A 52 1.61 1.93 -13.85
C SER A 52 2.66 2.50 -14.81
N GLY A 53 3.88 2.74 -14.34
CA GLY A 53 4.91 3.48 -15.08
C GLY A 53 4.65 4.99 -15.17
N LEU A 54 3.67 5.52 -14.43
CA LEU A 54 3.30 6.93 -14.43
C LEU A 54 3.75 7.64 -13.15
N TYR A 55 4.01 8.95 -13.25
CA TYR A 55 4.37 9.78 -12.10
C TYR A 55 3.14 10.19 -11.25
N PRO A 56 3.35 10.63 -10.00
CA PRO A 56 2.26 11.01 -9.09
C PRO A 56 1.30 12.07 -9.58
N ASP A 57 1.76 13.02 -10.39
CA ASP A 57 0.96 14.06 -11.04
C ASP A 57 0.06 13.49 -12.16
N GLN A 58 0.40 12.34 -12.71
CA GLN A 58 -0.38 11.66 -13.75
C GLN A 58 -1.44 10.74 -13.15
N HIS A 59 -1.11 10.01 -12.08
CA HIS A 59 -2.07 9.11 -11.41
C HIS A 59 -2.77 9.73 -10.19
N ASN A 60 -2.42 10.97 -9.80
CA ASN A 60 -3.00 11.74 -8.69
C ASN A 60 -2.92 11.06 -7.31
N ILE A 61 -1.85 10.28 -7.07
CA ILE A 61 -1.65 9.59 -5.77
C ILE A 61 -0.30 9.99 -5.20
N TRP A 62 -0.30 10.73 -4.10
CA TRP A 62 0.92 11.12 -3.40
C TRP A 62 0.94 10.61 -1.95
N LEU A 63 -0.14 10.86 -1.20
CA LEU A 63 -0.32 10.50 0.20
C LEU A 63 -1.31 9.35 0.38
N ASP A 64 -1.42 8.80 1.60
CA ASP A 64 -2.45 7.82 1.95
C ASP A 64 -3.86 8.42 2.09
N TYR A 65 -3.96 9.74 2.19
CA TYR A 65 -5.22 10.49 2.34
C TYR A 65 -5.07 11.94 1.86
N TYR A 66 -6.18 12.57 1.50
CA TYR A 66 -6.26 13.98 1.08
C TYR A 66 -7.53 14.65 1.63
N TYR A 67 -7.53 15.98 1.73
CA TYR A 67 -8.67 16.73 2.23
C TYR A 67 -9.79 16.75 1.19
N ASP A 68 -10.93 16.17 1.54
CA ASP A 68 -12.17 16.14 0.74
C ASP A 68 -13.35 15.80 1.66
N PRO A 69 -13.92 16.80 2.36
CA PRO A 69 -15.02 16.60 3.29
C PRO A 69 -16.31 16.18 2.60
N SER A 70 -16.48 16.51 1.31
CA SER A 70 -17.68 16.21 0.54
C SER A 70 -17.83 14.72 0.29
N ASN A 71 -16.74 14.04 -0.08
CA ASN A 71 -16.77 12.61 -0.44
C ASN A 71 -16.04 11.70 0.57
N SER A 72 -15.74 12.19 1.78
CA SER A 72 -15.06 11.38 2.78
C SER A 72 -15.81 10.07 3.11
N PRO A 73 -15.15 8.90 3.07
CA PRO A 73 -15.76 7.64 3.46
C PRO A 73 -15.93 7.50 4.98
N PHE A 74 -15.39 8.45 5.75
CA PHE A 74 -15.43 8.47 7.21
C PHE A 74 -16.52 9.38 7.77
N ARG A 75 -17.47 9.88 6.96
CA ARG A 75 -18.52 10.79 7.44
C ARG A 75 -19.33 10.24 8.63
N TRP A 76 -19.48 8.93 8.71
CA TRP A 76 -20.13 8.23 9.83
C TRP A 76 -19.41 8.39 11.18
N THR A 77 -18.13 8.80 11.17
CA THR A 77 -17.34 9.07 12.39
C THR A 77 -17.78 10.34 13.13
N ASN A 78 -18.58 11.19 12.50
CA ASN A 78 -19.19 12.38 13.12
C ASN A 78 -20.37 12.02 14.03
N ASN A 79 -20.20 11.00 14.87
CA ASN A 79 -21.18 10.53 15.84
C ASN A 79 -20.78 11.04 17.24
N PRO A 80 -21.71 11.62 18.04
CA PRO A 80 -21.41 12.13 19.37
C PRO A 80 -20.66 11.14 20.29
N PHE A 81 -21.00 9.84 20.23
CA PHE A 81 -20.34 8.80 21.01
C PHE A 81 -18.87 8.62 20.60
N LEU A 82 -18.58 8.59 19.29
CA LEU A 82 -17.21 8.47 18.79
C LEU A 82 -16.38 9.71 19.09
N LEU A 83 -17.00 10.90 19.02
CA LEU A 83 -16.36 12.16 19.39
C LEU A 83 -16.02 12.20 20.88
N PHE A 84 -16.91 11.69 21.74
CA PHE A 84 -16.66 11.53 23.16
C PHE A 84 -15.49 10.56 23.44
N LEU A 85 -15.46 9.40 22.79
CA LEU A 85 -14.34 8.46 22.92
C LEU A 85 -13.01 9.06 22.44
N ASN A 86 -13.04 9.82 21.34
CA ASN A 86 -11.87 10.47 20.77
C ASN A 86 -11.22 11.48 21.74
N TYR A 87 -11.99 12.11 22.63
CA TYR A 87 -11.45 12.97 23.68
C TYR A 87 -10.39 12.24 24.51
N PHE A 88 -10.68 11.02 24.96
CA PHE A 88 -9.73 10.20 25.74
C PHE A 88 -8.54 9.75 24.89
N ILE A 89 -8.78 9.38 23.64
CA ILE A 89 -7.73 8.87 22.73
C ILE A 89 -6.69 9.95 22.41
N LYS A 90 -7.10 11.22 22.31
CA LYS A 90 -6.19 12.34 22.07
C LYS A 90 -5.06 12.40 23.11
N HIS A 91 -5.36 12.09 24.37
CA HIS A 91 -4.43 12.15 25.49
C HIS A 91 -3.49 10.94 25.61
N ILE A 92 -3.68 9.89 24.81
CA ILE A 92 -2.75 8.76 24.79
C ILE A 92 -1.44 9.23 24.15
N PRO A 93 -0.27 9.17 24.81
CA PRO A 93 0.99 9.63 24.20
C PRO A 93 1.53 8.63 23.17
N HIS A 94 1.19 7.35 23.32
CA HIS A 94 1.79 6.27 22.54
C HIS A 94 1.12 6.10 21.16
N LEU A 95 1.84 6.44 20.09
CA LEU A 95 1.36 6.37 18.71
C LEU A 95 0.89 4.97 18.29
N PHE A 96 1.58 3.92 18.73
CA PHE A 96 1.19 2.55 18.40
C PHE A 96 -0.14 2.15 19.06
N LEU A 97 -0.41 2.62 20.29
CA LEU A 97 -1.72 2.39 20.92
C LEU A 97 -2.81 3.15 20.18
N LYS A 98 -2.56 4.41 19.75
CA LYS A 98 -3.51 5.13 18.88
C LYS A 98 -3.81 4.35 17.61
N LYS A 99 -2.79 3.77 16.96
CA LYS A 99 -2.98 2.95 15.75
C LYS A 99 -3.88 1.74 16.00
N ILE A 100 -3.66 1.02 17.11
CA ILE A 100 -4.50 -0.13 17.49
C ILE A 100 -5.93 0.31 17.73
N ILE A 101 -6.13 1.36 18.53
CA ILE A 101 -7.47 1.85 18.90
C ILE A 101 -8.22 2.39 17.67
N SER A 102 -7.53 3.03 16.72
CA SER A 102 -8.09 3.54 15.47
C SER A 102 -8.32 2.46 14.40
N ALA A 103 -7.73 1.27 14.51
CA ALA A 103 -7.84 0.22 13.51
C ALA A 103 -9.30 -0.25 13.26
N PRO A 104 -10.16 -0.43 14.28
CA PRO A 104 -11.57 -0.70 14.10
C PRO A 104 -12.31 0.32 13.22
N ILE A 105 -12.02 1.62 13.35
CA ILE A 105 -12.66 2.64 12.50
C ILE A 105 -12.27 2.46 11.03
N CYS A 106 -10.99 2.20 10.77
CA CYS A 106 -10.51 1.95 9.42
C CYS A 106 -11.11 0.66 8.83
N TYR A 107 -11.22 -0.39 9.66
CA TYR A 107 -11.84 -1.66 9.28
C TYR A 107 -13.33 -1.52 8.99
N THR A 108 -14.09 -0.85 9.86
CA THR A 108 -15.51 -0.55 9.64
C THR A 108 -15.72 0.29 8.39
N THR A 109 -14.86 1.29 8.15
CA THR A 109 -14.91 2.09 6.92
C THR A 109 -14.66 1.24 5.67
N LYS A 110 -13.68 0.33 5.73
CA LYS A 110 -13.41 -0.63 4.66
C LYS A 110 -14.65 -1.46 4.33
N ILE A 111 -15.34 -1.99 5.34
CA ILE A 111 -16.56 -2.80 5.16
C ILE A 111 -17.70 -1.98 4.55
N ILE A 112 -18.03 -0.83 5.15
CA ILE A 112 -19.16 0.02 4.72
C ILE A 112 -19.01 0.42 3.26
N ASN A 113 -17.79 0.80 2.86
CA ASN A 113 -17.52 1.31 1.51
C ASN A 113 -17.03 0.23 0.53
N LYS A 114 -16.99 -1.04 0.96
CA LYS A 114 -16.51 -2.19 0.16
C LYS A 114 -15.11 -1.98 -0.41
N PHE A 115 -14.23 -1.34 0.36
CA PHE A 115 -12.83 -1.21 -0.02
C PHE A 115 -12.13 -2.55 0.12
N THR A 116 -11.17 -2.81 -0.75
CA THR A 116 -10.30 -3.96 -0.63
C THR A 116 -8.95 -3.57 -0.04
N GLN A 117 -8.47 -2.38 -0.39
CA GLN A 117 -7.34 -1.73 0.28
C GLN A 117 -7.74 -1.31 1.71
N PHE A 118 -6.85 -1.54 2.68
CA PHE A 118 -7.05 -1.06 4.04
C PHE A 118 -6.75 0.45 4.13
N PRO A 119 -7.70 1.29 4.62
CA PRO A 119 -7.46 2.72 4.80
C PRO A 119 -6.39 2.97 5.88
N ARG A 120 -5.30 3.65 5.53
CA ARG A 120 -4.19 3.97 6.45
C ARG A 120 -4.37 5.29 7.19
N SER A 121 -5.61 5.58 7.60
CA SER A 121 -5.98 6.81 8.31
C SER A 121 -5.92 6.68 9.84
N THR A 122 -5.30 5.62 10.38
CA THR A 122 -5.24 5.35 11.83
C THR A 122 -4.51 6.42 12.64
N ILE A 123 -3.68 7.23 11.97
CA ILE A 123 -2.95 8.35 12.57
C ILE A 123 -3.77 9.65 12.60
N ILE A 124 -4.89 9.72 11.87
CA ILE A 124 -5.75 10.90 11.84
C ILE A 124 -6.68 10.86 13.07
N PRO A 125 -6.76 11.95 13.86
CA PRO A 125 -7.73 12.08 14.94
C PRO A 125 -9.16 11.84 14.45
N TRP A 126 -9.98 11.14 15.23
CA TRP A 126 -11.28 10.67 14.73
C TRP A 126 -12.25 11.79 14.40
N ASP A 127 -12.16 12.92 15.11
CA ASP A 127 -12.93 14.14 14.85
C ASP A 127 -12.59 14.80 13.51
N LEU A 128 -11.41 14.52 12.96
CA LEU A 128 -10.94 15.05 11.69
C LEU A 128 -11.16 14.08 10.52
N LEU A 129 -11.38 12.79 10.78
CA LEU A 129 -11.50 11.76 9.75
C LEU A 129 -12.54 12.09 8.67
N LYS A 130 -13.69 12.64 9.07
CA LYS A 130 -14.77 13.06 8.17
C LYS A 130 -14.36 14.08 7.09
N ASN A 131 -13.20 14.71 7.25
CA ASN A 131 -12.69 15.71 6.31
C ASN A 131 -11.72 15.11 5.28
N PHE A 132 -11.32 13.85 5.44
CA PHE A 132 -10.31 13.21 4.59
C PHE A 132 -10.90 12.09 3.75
N ASN A 133 -10.44 11.99 2.52
CA ASN A 133 -10.72 10.90 1.60
C ASN A 133 -9.43 10.10 1.32
N ILE A 134 -9.58 8.90 0.76
CA ILE A 134 -8.47 8.00 0.44
C ILE A 134 -8.32 7.89 -1.08
N PRO A 135 -7.09 7.98 -1.63
CA PRO A 135 -6.90 7.96 -3.08
C PRO A 135 -6.93 6.54 -3.65
N MET A 136 -6.64 5.52 -2.84
CA MET A 136 -6.66 4.11 -3.26
C MET A 136 -7.67 3.31 -2.44
N VAL A 137 -8.77 2.94 -3.08
CA VAL A 137 -9.84 2.09 -2.50
C VAL A 137 -9.66 0.62 -2.82
N LYS A 138 -8.93 0.32 -3.90
CA LYS A 138 -8.61 -1.03 -4.36
C LYS A 138 -7.13 -1.37 -4.12
N SER A 139 -6.85 -2.64 -3.85
CA SER A 139 -5.49 -3.16 -3.86
C SER A 139 -4.91 -3.04 -5.28
N ILE A 140 -3.60 -2.83 -5.40
CA ILE A 140 -2.97 -2.45 -6.68
C ILE A 140 -3.11 -3.53 -7.77
N GLU A 141 -3.18 -4.80 -7.36
CA GLU A 141 -3.30 -5.97 -8.21
C GLU A 141 -4.71 -6.21 -8.77
N GLU A 142 -5.72 -5.53 -8.22
CA GLU A 142 -7.09 -5.67 -8.67
C GLU A 142 -7.35 -4.98 -10.01
N GLN A 143 -8.41 -5.42 -10.67
CA GLN A 143 -8.79 -4.85 -11.94
C GLN A 143 -9.20 -3.38 -11.78
N ASN A 144 -8.60 -2.53 -12.61
CA ASN A 144 -8.84 -1.09 -12.63
C ASN A 144 -8.63 -0.48 -11.23
N SER A 145 -7.55 -0.88 -10.56
CA SER A 145 -7.20 -0.40 -9.21
C SER A 145 -6.92 1.10 -9.18
N LEU A 146 -6.46 1.66 -10.30
CA LEU A 146 -6.18 3.09 -10.52
C LEU A 146 -7.22 3.77 -11.43
N GLY A 147 -8.46 3.27 -11.43
CA GLY A 147 -9.54 3.81 -12.25
C GLY A 147 -9.33 3.55 -13.74
N LYS A 148 -9.02 4.59 -14.53
CA LYS A 148 -8.80 4.47 -15.98
C LYS A 148 -7.34 4.14 -16.34
N ILE A 149 -6.42 4.27 -15.39
CA ILE A 149 -5.00 4.01 -15.60
C ILE A 149 -4.76 2.50 -15.48
N LEU A 150 -4.13 1.93 -16.51
CA LEU A 150 -3.76 0.53 -16.52
C LEU A 150 -2.52 0.29 -15.66
N THR A 151 -2.60 -0.72 -14.81
CA THR A 151 -1.42 -1.28 -14.13
C THR A 151 -0.85 -2.45 -14.94
N ILE A 152 0.37 -2.88 -14.61
CA ILE A 152 0.96 -4.11 -15.15
C ILE A 152 0.04 -5.32 -14.90
N PHE A 153 -0.70 -5.35 -13.79
CA PHE A 153 -1.65 -6.43 -13.50
C PHE A 153 -2.84 -6.42 -14.46
N ASP A 154 -3.32 -5.24 -14.86
CA ASP A 154 -4.36 -5.12 -15.89
C ASP A 154 -3.85 -5.58 -17.25
N ILE A 155 -2.62 -5.21 -17.62
CA ILE A 155 -1.99 -5.66 -18.85
C ILE A 155 -1.84 -7.18 -18.86
N LEU A 156 -1.33 -7.78 -17.79
CA LEU A 156 -1.18 -9.23 -17.66
C LEU A 156 -2.53 -9.94 -17.79
N ARG A 157 -3.57 -9.44 -17.10
CA ARG A 157 -4.92 -9.98 -17.15
C ARG A 157 -5.52 -9.91 -18.56
N ASN A 158 -5.39 -8.77 -19.24
CA ASN A 158 -5.90 -8.57 -20.60
C ASN A 158 -5.23 -9.52 -21.61
N ASN A 159 -3.96 -9.87 -21.37
CA ASN A 159 -3.21 -10.82 -22.18
C ASN A 159 -3.36 -12.28 -21.72
N LYS A 160 -4.29 -12.57 -20.79
CA LYS A 160 -4.55 -13.91 -20.21
C LYS A 160 -3.31 -14.53 -19.57
N LEU A 161 -2.39 -13.71 -19.07
CA LEU A 161 -1.20 -14.15 -18.36
C LEU A 161 -1.49 -14.26 -16.87
N LYS A 162 -1.06 -15.37 -16.26
CA LYS A 162 -1.20 -15.59 -14.81
C LYS A 162 -0.16 -14.75 -14.06
N SER A 163 -0.61 -14.07 -13.02
CA SER A 163 0.25 -13.31 -12.12
C SER A 163 -0.12 -13.58 -10.66
N LEU A 164 0.88 -13.63 -9.80
CA LEU A 164 0.72 -13.71 -8.34
C LEU A 164 1.38 -12.49 -7.72
N TYR A 165 0.57 -11.68 -7.01
CA TYR A 165 1.07 -10.58 -6.20
C TYR A 165 1.04 -10.99 -4.73
N ILE A 166 2.16 -10.79 -4.05
CA ILE A 166 2.34 -11.14 -2.64
C ILE A 166 2.81 -9.87 -1.92
N ASN A 167 2.04 -9.43 -0.94
CA ASN A 167 2.38 -8.27 -0.12
C ASN A 167 1.85 -8.47 1.32
N PHE A 168 2.41 -7.71 2.26
CA PHE A 168 1.86 -7.55 3.61
C PHE A 168 0.43 -6.99 3.54
N PRO A 169 -0.51 -7.41 4.41
CA PRO A 169 -0.33 -8.29 5.58
C PRO A 169 -0.51 -9.78 5.28
N PHE A 170 -0.68 -10.19 4.02
CA PHE A 170 -1.03 -11.57 3.71
C PHE A 170 0.12 -12.57 3.87
N VAL A 171 1.31 -12.07 4.19
CA VAL A 171 2.53 -12.83 4.43
C VAL A 171 3.32 -12.17 5.56
N HIS A 172 3.59 -12.92 6.63
CA HIS A 172 4.42 -12.47 7.75
C HIS A 172 5.73 -13.23 7.86
N ASN A 173 5.82 -14.41 7.22
CA ASN A 173 6.98 -15.28 7.28
C ASN A 173 7.13 -16.09 5.98
N ASP A 174 8.23 -16.84 5.89
CA ASP A 174 8.54 -17.68 4.72
C ASP A 174 7.47 -18.75 4.47
N LYS A 175 6.88 -19.31 5.52
CA LYS A 175 5.83 -20.34 5.41
C LYS A 175 4.59 -19.77 4.73
N ASP A 176 4.18 -18.55 5.08
CA ASP A 176 3.04 -17.88 4.45
C ASP A 176 3.32 -17.63 2.97
N THR A 177 4.54 -17.17 2.65
CA THR A 177 4.98 -16.98 1.25
C THR A 177 4.87 -18.28 0.48
N MET A 178 5.45 -19.36 1.01
CA MET A 178 5.46 -20.68 0.36
C MET A 178 4.05 -21.24 0.19
N ASN A 179 3.16 -21.04 1.15
CA ASN A 179 1.76 -21.44 1.05
C ASN A 179 1.04 -20.68 -0.07
N GLN A 180 1.26 -19.36 -0.21
CA GLN A 180 0.69 -18.59 -1.30
C GLN A 180 1.17 -19.07 -2.68
N PHE A 181 2.47 -19.39 -2.80
CA PHE A 181 3.02 -19.95 -4.04
C PHE A 181 2.37 -21.30 -4.39
N ARG A 182 2.28 -22.23 -3.43
CA ARG A 182 1.72 -23.58 -3.66
C ARG A 182 0.25 -23.59 -4.05
N ASN A 183 -0.54 -22.66 -3.52
CA ASN A 183 -1.99 -22.65 -3.72
C ASN A 183 -2.42 -21.92 -5.00
N LYS A 184 -1.54 -21.11 -5.62
CA LYS A 184 -1.89 -20.22 -6.74
C LYS A 184 -1.09 -20.44 -8.03
N ILE A 185 -0.02 -21.24 -8.00
CA ILE A 185 0.83 -21.58 -9.15
C ILE A 185 1.01 -23.09 -9.21
#